data_AF-A0A916JD64-F1
#
_entry.id   AF-A0A916JD64-F1
#
_cell.length_a   1.000
_cell.length_b   1.000
_cell.length_c   1.000
_cell.angle_alpha   90.00
_cell.angle_beta   90.00
_cell.angle_gamma   90.00
#
_symmetry.space_group_name_H-M   'P 1'
#
loop_
_entity.id
_entity.type
_entity.pdbx_description
1 polymer ?
#
loop_
_entity_poly.entity_id
_entity_poly.type
_entity_poly.pdbx_seq_one_letter_code
_entity_poly.pdbx_strand_id
1 'polypeptide(L)'
;MNKRSNYILLILLVLMTLPVVIDVLLWYTVTTYTTSFSEAKIEYLNNFPEPVRNTTLLTVISIITGTIAGCGAVILDNRSAKRLKTTAKVLAVINFTLTALHIFSLM
;
A
#
# COMPACT_ATOMS: atom_id res chain seq x y z
N MET A 1 4.58 -25.87 -2.69
CA MET A 1 3.49 -25.43 -1.80
C MET A 1 2.20 -26.09 -2.24
N ASN A 2 1.47 -26.63 -1.28
CA ASN A 2 0.11 -27.16 -1.42
C ASN A 2 -0.88 -26.00 -1.69
N LYS A 3 -1.97 -26.25 -2.45
CA LYS A 3 -2.93 -25.22 -2.89
C LYS A 3 -3.41 -24.30 -1.75
N ARG A 4 -3.62 -24.86 -0.55
CA ARG A 4 -3.99 -24.12 0.67
C ARG A 4 -2.97 -23.04 1.06
N SER A 5 -1.67 -23.34 0.97
CA SER A 5 -0.60 -22.40 1.30
C SER A 5 -0.56 -21.20 0.36
N ASN A 6 -0.86 -21.39 -0.94
CA ASN A 6 -0.95 -20.29 -1.90
C ASN A 6 -2.14 -19.35 -1.58
N TYR A 7 -3.29 -19.90 -1.15
CA TYR A 7 -4.43 -19.07 -0.75
C TYR A 7 -4.15 -18.28 0.53
N ILE A 8 -3.48 -18.88 1.53
CA ILE A 8 -3.06 -18.18 2.74
C ILE A 8 -2.14 -17.01 2.40
N LEU A 9 -1.16 -17.24 1.50
CA LEU A 9 -0.25 -16.18 1.06
C LEU A 9 -1.01 -15.07 0.33
N LEU A 10 -1.97 -15.40 -0.54
CA LEU A 10 -2.82 -14.41 -1.21
C LEU A 10 -3.61 -13.55 -0.20
N ILE A 11 -4.22 -14.16 0.81
CA ILE A 11 -4.98 -13.43 1.84
C ILE A 11 -4.05 -12.48 2.60
N LEU A 12 -2.86 -12.95 2.97
CA LEU A 12 -1.86 -12.14 3.67
C LEU A 12 -1.38 -10.95 2.81
N LEU A 13 -1.21 -11.17 1.50
CA LEU A 13 -0.90 -10.11 0.55
C LEU A 13 -2.00 -9.04 0.49
N VAL A 14 -3.26 -9.46 0.37
CA VAL A 14 -4.40 -8.54 0.35
C VAL A 14 -4.47 -7.73 1.64
N LEU A 15 -4.29 -8.39 2.80
CA LEU A 15 -4.26 -7.71 4.10
C LEU A 15 -3.14 -6.68 4.21
N MET A 16 -1.97 -6.95 3.61
CA MET A 16 -0.84 -6.02 3.60
C MET A 16 -1.05 -4.85 2.63
N THR A 17 -1.80 -5.04 1.54
CA THR A 17 -2.10 -3.96 0.59
C THR A 17 -3.17 -2.99 1.12
N LEU A 18 -4.12 -3.46 1.95
CA LEU A 18 -5.22 -2.63 2.45
C LEU A 18 -4.76 -1.35 3.18
N PRO A 19 -3.80 -1.37 4.12
CA PRO A 19 -3.29 -0.16 4.76
C PRO A 19 -2.77 0.88 3.77
N VAL A 20 -2.03 0.44 2.74
CA VAL A 20 -1.45 1.33 1.70
C VAL A 20 -2.58 1.99 0.88
N VAL A 21 -3.62 1.23 0.54
CA VAL A 21 -4.80 1.76 -0.16
C VAL A 21 -5.53 2.80 0.70
N ILE A 22 -5.79 2.47 1.96
CA ILE A 22 -6.48 3.35 2.90
C ILE A 22 -5.69 4.65 3.09
N ASP A 23 -4.37 4.54 3.24
CA ASP A 23 -3.46 5.66 3.43
C ASP A 23 -3.47 6.64 2.24
N VAL A 24 -3.40 6.10 1.02
CA VAL A 24 -3.50 6.91 -0.21
C VAL A 24 -4.90 7.54 -0.36
N LEU A 25 -5.97 6.81 -0.06
CA LEU A 25 -7.33 7.34 -0.11
C LEU A 25 -7.53 8.47 0.91
N LEU A 26 -6.97 8.32 2.11
CA LEU A 26 -7.01 9.35 3.14
C LEU A 26 -6.30 10.62 2.66
N TRP A 27 -5.10 10.48 2.09
CA TRP A 27 -4.37 11.61 1.50
C TRP A 27 -5.19 12.33 0.41
N TYR A 28 -5.77 11.57 -0.53
CA TYR A 28 -6.62 12.16 -1.57
C TYR A 28 -7.87 12.83 -0.99
N THR A 29 -8.47 12.24 0.04
CA THR A 29 -9.64 12.82 0.69
C THR A 29 -9.28 14.17 1.30
N VAL A 30 -8.19 14.26 2.07
CA VAL A 30 -7.72 15.51 2.69
C VAL A 30 -7.44 16.58 1.64
N THR A 31 -6.71 16.22 0.59
CA THR A 31 -6.35 17.16 -0.49
C THR A 31 -7.55 17.71 -1.26
N THR A 32 -8.73 17.08 -1.20
CA THR A 32 -9.93 17.59 -1.89
C THR A 32 -10.58 18.80 -1.21
N TYR A 33 -10.36 19.01 0.09
CA TYR A 33 -10.99 20.10 0.84
C TYR A 33 -10.02 21.07 1.50
N THR A 34 -8.71 20.84 1.40
CA THR A 34 -7.66 21.78 1.84
C THR A 34 -7.15 22.65 0.69
N THR A 35 -6.75 23.89 1.00
CA THR A 35 -6.38 24.88 -0.02
C THR A 35 -4.87 24.98 -0.27
N SER A 36 -4.06 24.49 0.66
CA SER A 36 -2.61 24.49 0.56
C SER A 36 -2.01 23.14 0.92
N PHE A 37 -0.84 22.84 0.35
CA PHE A 37 -0.11 21.61 0.64
C PHE A 37 0.25 21.46 2.13
N SER A 38 0.63 22.57 2.79
CA SER A 38 0.96 22.57 4.21
C SER A 38 -0.25 22.23 5.09
N GLU A 39 -1.41 22.80 4.77
CA GLU A 39 -2.68 22.51 5.43
C GLU A 39 -3.10 21.05 5.23
N ALA A 40 -3.01 20.55 3.99
CA ALA A 40 -3.27 19.15 3.66
C ALA A 40 -2.38 18.20 4.48
N LYS A 41 -1.08 18.52 4.58
CA LYS A 41 -0.11 17.72 5.31
C LYS A 41 -0.42 17.64 6.80
N ILE A 42 -0.76 18.76 7.43
CA ILE A 42 -1.13 18.81 8.85
C ILE A 42 -2.40 18.01 9.09
N GLU A 43 -3.43 18.23 8.27
CA GLU A 43 -4.72 17.58 8.43
C GLU A 43 -4.63 16.06 8.19
N TYR A 44 -3.87 15.63 7.18
CA TYR A 44 -3.55 14.22 6.98
C TYR A 44 -2.84 13.62 8.20
N LEU A 45 -1.83 14.29 8.74
CA LEU A 45 -1.10 13.81 9.91
C LEU A 45 -1.97 13.74 11.18
N ASN A 46 -2.99 14.58 11.31
CA ASN A 46 -3.92 14.55 12.45
C ASN A 46 -4.76 13.27 12.53
N ASN A 47 -4.90 12.54 11.42
CA ASN A 47 -5.57 11.24 11.38
C ASN A 47 -4.74 10.10 11.98
N PHE A 48 -3.47 10.36 12.30
CA PHE A 48 -2.55 9.38 12.88
C PHE A 48 -2.26 9.67 14.35
N PRO A 49 -2.05 8.61 15.17
CA PRO A 49 -1.64 8.78 16.55
C PRO A 49 -0.24 9.39 16.61
N GLU A 50 0.05 10.10 17.71
CA GLU A 50 1.30 10.86 17.91
C GLU A 50 2.60 10.09 17.57
N PRO A 51 2.75 8.78 17.90
CA PRO A 51 3.98 8.04 17.61
C PRO A 51 4.27 7.85 16.12
N VAL A 52 3.23 7.91 15.27
CA VAL A 52 3.35 7.71 13.81
C VAL A 52 2.98 8.96 13.02
N ARG A 53 2.83 10.10 13.69
CA ARG A 53 2.51 11.41 13.09
C ARG A 53 3.75 12.03 12.43
N ASN A 54 4.33 11.34 11.47
CA ASN A 54 5.47 11.80 10.70
C ASN A 54 5.34 11.32 9.26
N THR A 55 5.33 12.24 8.31
CA THR A 55 5.14 11.91 6.89
C THR A 55 6.24 11.00 6.36
N THR A 56 7.50 11.24 6.74
CA THR A 56 8.62 10.39 6.32
C THR A 56 8.47 8.97 6.86
N LEU A 57 8.05 8.83 8.12
CA LEU A 57 7.83 7.51 8.73
C LEU A 57 6.70 6.76 8.03
N LEU A 58 5.57 7.43 7.77
CA LEU A 58 4.44 6.85 7.04
C LEU A 58 4.85 6.42 5.64
N THR A 59 5.60 7.24 4.90
CA THR A 59 6.15 6.87 3.59
C THR A 59 7.07 5.65 3.67
N VAL A 60 7.95 5.57 4.68
CA VAL A 60 8.83 4.39 4.88
C VAL A 60 8.00 3.13 5.16
N ILE A 61 6.96 3.22 6.00
CA ILE A 61 6.05 2.10 6.27
C ILE A 61 5.32 1.67 5.00
N SER A 62 4.83 2.62 4.20
CA SER A 62 4.14 2.35 2.93
C SER A 62 5.08 1.73 1.89
N ILE A 63 6.36 2.11 1.86
CA ILE A 63 7.38 1.46 1.02
C ILE A 63 7.67 0.04 1.47
N ILE A 64 7.91 -0.18 2.77
CA ILE A 64 8.23 -1.52 3.29
C ILE A 64 7.06 -2.47 3.06
N THR A 65 5.86 -2.04 3.44
CA THR A 65 4.62 -2.82 3.26
C THR A 65 4.34 -3.07 1.77
N GLY A 66 4.48 -2.03 0.94
CA GLY A 66 4.34 -2.10 -0.50
C GLY A 66 5.29 -3.13 -1.14
N THR A 67 6.56 -3.09 -0.73
CA THR A 67 7.63 -3.97 -1.22
C THR A 67 7.40 -5.41 -0.79
N ILE A 68 7.04 -5.65 0.48
CA ILE A 68 6.77 -7.00 0.99
C ILE A 68 5.61 -7.63 0.21
N ALA A 69 4.52 -6.88 0.02
CA ALA A 69 3.37 -7.37 -0.73
C ALA A 69 3.68 -7.54 -2.24
N GLY A 70 4.47 -6.65 -2.84
CA GLY A 70 4.94 -6.80 -4.23
C GLY A 70 5.81 -8.04 -4.43
N CYS A 71 6.82 -8.24 -3.56
CA CYS A 71 7.69 -9.42 -3.58
C CYS A 71 6.91 -10.71 -3.36
N GLY A 72 5.99 -10.73 -2.40
CA GLY A 72 5.16 -11.91 -2.16
C GLY A 72 4.24 -12.22 -3.34
N ALA A 73 3.74 -11.19 -4.06
CA ALA A 73 2.99 -11.37 -5.29
C ALA A 73 3.85 -11.98 -6.42
N VAL A 74 5.11 -11.57 -6.58
CA VAL A 74 6.05 -12.18 -7.55
C VAL A 74 6.34 -13.65 -7.22
N ILE A 75 6.50 -13.97 -5.93
CA ILE A 75 6.67 -15.37 -5.49
C ILE A 75 5.43 -16.19 -5.83
N LEU A 76 4.24 -15.60 -5.61
CA LEU A 76 2.97 -16.25 -5.93
C LEU A 76 2.81 -16.45 -7.44
N ASP A 77 3.20 -15.49 -8.27
CA ASP A 77 3.17 -15.59 -9.74
C ASP A 77 4.03 -16.75 -10.26
N ASN A 78 5.22 -16.96 -9.68
CA ASN A 78 6.10 -18.04 -10.09
C ASN A 78 5.59 -19.44 -9.70
N ARG A 79 4.73 -19.54 -8.66
CA ARG A 79 4.37 -20.82 -8.02
C ARG A 79 2.90 -21.22 -8.13
N SER A 80 2.04 -20.41 -8.74
CA SER A 80 0.58 -20.61 -8.71
C SER A 80 -0.06 -21.07 -10.01
N ALA A 81 -1.30 -21.55 -9.92
CA ALA A 81 -2.17 -21.78 -11.08
C ALA A 81 -2.49 -20.47 -11.84
N LYS A 82 -2.77 -20.56 -13.13
CA LYS A 82 -2.90 -19.43 -14.08
C LYS A 82 -3.79 -18.27 -13.59
N ARG A 83 -4.89 -18.55 -12.87
CA ARG A 83 -5.78 -17.51 -12.29
C ARG A 83 -5.12 -16.70 -11.17
N LEU A 84 -4.43 -17.36 -10.24
CA LEU A 84 -3.74 -16.72 -9.11
C LEU A 84 -2.56 -15.86 -9.58
N LYS A 85 -1.93 -16.25 -10.69
CA LYS A 85 -0.87 -15.48 -11.36
C LYS A 85 -1.35 -14.11 -11.80
N THR A 86 -2.48 -14.05 -12.52
CA THR A 86 -3.06 -12.78 -12.97
C THR A 86 -3.40 -11.87 -11.80
N THR A 87 -4.04 -12.40 -10.76
CA THR A 87 -4.38 -11.62 -9.55
C THR A 87 -3.13 -11.07 -8.85
N ALA A 88 -2.07 -11.89 -8.71
CA ALA A 88 -0.82 -11.45 -8.10
C ALA A 88 -0.14 -10.33 -8.90
N LYS A 89 -0.08 -10.43 -10.23
CA LYS A 89 0.47 -9.36 -11.09
C LYS A 89 -0.30 -8.06 -10.95
N VAL A 90 -1.63 -8.12 -10.95
CA VAL A 90 -2.47 -6.93 -10.76
C VAL A 90 -2.21 -6.30 -9.38
N LEU A 91 -2.14 -7.11 -8.32
CA LEU A 91 -1.82 -6.62 -6.98
C LEU A 91 -0.44 -5.94 -6.93
N ALA A 92 0.58 -6.54 -7.56
CA ALA A 92 1.93 -5.99 -7.57
C ALA A 92 1.99 -4.62 -8.26
N VAL A 93 1.32 -4.48 -9.42
CA VAL A 93 1.23 -3.20 -10.13
C VAL A 93 0.51 -2.16 -9.30
N ILE A 94 -0.65 -2.50 -8.72
CA ILE A 94 -1.41 -1.59 -7.86
C ILE A 94 -0.55 -1.12 -6.68
N ASN A 95 0.16 -2.03 -6.01
CA ASN A 95 1.01 -1.66 -4.89
C ASN A 95 2.15 -0.72 -5.32
N PHE A 96 2.84 -1.03 -6.42
CA PHE A 96 3.89 -0.16 -6.94
C PHE A 96 3.38 1.23 -7.28
N THR A 97 2.23 1.32 -7.97
CA THR A 97 1.61 2.59 -8.33
C THR A 97 1.18 3.38 -7.09
N LEU A 98 0.54 2.73 -6.11
CA LEU A 98 0.11 3.39 -4.88
C LEU A 98 1.30 3.86 -4.03
N THR A 99 2.33 3.04 -3.88
CA THR A 99 3.56 3.43 -3.17
C THR A 99 4.24 4.60 -3.88
N ALA A 100 4.34 4.59 -5.21
CA ALA A 100 4.91 5.70 -5.97
C ALA A 100 4.09 6.98 -5.80
N LEU A 101 2.76 6.90 -5.92
CA LEU A 101 1.86 8.03 -5.70
C LEU A 101 1.99 8.59 -4.28
N HIS A 102 2.10 7.72 -3.27
CA HIS A 102 2.30 8.14 -1.89
C HIS A 102 3.62 8.88 -1.71
N ILE A 103 4.72 8.37 -2.26
CA ILE A 103 6.04 9.04 -2.19
C ILE A 103 5.98 10.42 -2.84
N PHE A 104 5.47 10.52 -4.07
CA PHE A 104 5.46 11.79 -4.81
C PHE A 104 4.44 12.81 -4.30
N SER A 105 3.42 12.36 -3.57
CA SER A 105 2.37 13.26 -3.09
C SER A 105 2.59 13.72 -1.65
N LEU A 106 3.33 12.96 -0.84
CA LEU A 106 3.60 13.31 0.56
C LEU A 106 4.94 14.02 0.79
N MET A 107 5.93 13.79 -0.11
CA MET A 107 7.23 14.48 -0.11
C MET A 107 7.18 15.77 -0.93
#